data_AF-A0A8H8MUF1-F1
#
_entry.id   AF-A0A8H8MUF1-F1
#
_cell.length_a   1.000
_cell.length_b   1.000
_cell.length_c   1.000
_cell.angle_alpha   90.00
_cell.angle_beta   90.00
_cell.angle_gamma   90.00
#
_symmetry.space_group_name_H-M   'P 1'
#
loop_
_entity.id
_entity.type
_entity.pdbx_description
1 polymer ?
#
loop_
_entity_poly.entity_id
_entity_poly.type
_entity_poly.pdbx_seq_one_letter_code
_entity_poly.pdbx_strand_id
1 'polypeptide(L)'
;MELYPVLHHRVACLGPVPPELVKFINELAPRSQAVLNLTLQLSNLILRLSLTQGRQPPLVACALLIVSLSGEAGKPVPKPAVLLSALSERFGGTRRGILDRVREIERVIEDWKQELPWTGSNVPLNQRKRTTMVSQYIKDVVHFKDDLWAKQIEAVDHARYSPSVDATSDDELDDSASCTESSAGSKRSDANASSTGSSKRRRLDSGYYDSGRPRAYVVEPLKQGATERIKTLALSLSQGDRLHASRHIRDEDLFGEGELEGLMRTPPEVEALRSRWEEEKRFEGVPEWTEDSEEALLSMYTFLENSTPPPDCGQEEVIGQWRDASPSGFGDDSYFDEGLD
;
A
#
# COMPACT_ATOMS: atom_id res chain seq x y z
N MET A 1 -27.85 -11.26 -27.56
CA MET A 1 -26.63 -11.39 -26.74
C MET A 1 -27.02 -11.15 -25.29
N GLU A 2 -27.30 -12.23 -24.58
CA GLU A 2 -27.81 -12.23 -23.21
C GLU A 2 -26.67 -12.61 -22.25
N LEU A 3 -25.94 -11.61 -21.72
CA LEU A 3 -24.90 -11.82 -20.70
C LEU A 3 -25.36 -11.43 -19.28
N TYR A 4 -26.68 -11.32 -19.07
CA TYR A 4 -27.26 -10.91 -17.79
C TYR A 4 -27.59 -12.02 -16.76
N PRO A 5 -27.67 -13.34 -17.05
CA PRO A 5 -28.10 -14.30 -16.02
C PRO A 5 -26.99 -14.78 -15.07
N VAL A 6 -25.71 -14.49 -15.32
CA VAL A 6 -24.60 -15.11 -14.56
C VAL A 6 -24.36 -14.47 -13.19
N LEU A 7 -24.79 -13.23 -12.96
CA LEU A 7 -24.48 -12.51 -11.70
C LEU A 7 -25.54 -12.69 -10.60
N HIS A 8 -26.80 -12.98 -10.92
CA HIS A 8 -27.84 -13.17 -9.90
C HIS A 8 -27.77 -14.52 -9.16
N HIS A 9 -27.10 -15.52 -9.72
CA HIS A 9 -26.99 -16.84 -9.09
C HIS A 9 -25.92 -16.95 -7.99
N ARG A 10 -25.04 -15.95 -7.83
CA ARG A 10 -23.95 -16.05 -6.83
C ARG A 10 -24.31 -15.55 -5.43
N VAL A 11 -25.42 -14.83 -5.25
CA VAL A 11 -25.80 -14.29 -3.92
C VAL A 11 -26.53 -15.34 -3.06
N ALA A 12 -27.07 -16.40 -3.65
CA ALA A 12 -27.88 -17.40 -2.95
C ALA A 12 -27.06 -18.40 -2.09
N CYS A 13 -25.72 -18.38 -2.16
CA CYS A 13 -24.89 -19.37 -1.48
C CYS A 13 -24.40 -18.95 -0.09
N LEU A 14 -24.70 -17.72 0.36
CA LEU A 14 -24.32 -17.28 1.69
C LEU A 14 -25.14 -18.07 2.72
N GLY A 15 -24.47 -19.01 3.41
CA GLY A 15 -25.04 -19.70 4.56
C GLY A 15 -25.56 -18.69 5.62
N PRO A 16 -26.43 -19.14 6.53
CA PRO A 16 -27.05 -18.26 7.52
C PRO A 16 -25.99 -17.47 8.30
N VAL A 17 -26.07 -16.15 8.24
CA VAL A 17 -25.11 -15.26 8.92
C VAL A 17 -25.32 -15.36 10.44
N PRO A 18 -24.27 -15.64 11.23
CA PRO A 18 -24.39 -15.74 12.68
C PRO A 18 -24.95 -14.44 13.29
N PRO A 19 -25.88 -14.53 14.27
CA PRO A 19 -26.52 -13.35 14.85
C PRO A 19 -25.51 -12.43 15.56
N GLU A 20 -24.44 -12.99 16.12
CA GLU A 20 -23.34 -12.24 16.72
C GLU A 20 -22.65 -11.30 15.72
N LEU A 21 -22.47 -11.76 14.47
CA LEU A 21 -21.84 -10.97 13.42
C LEU A 21 -22.78 -9.87 12.92
N VAL A 22 -24.07 -10.19 12.76
CA VAL A 22 -25.10 -9.19 12.40
C VAL A 22 -25.16 -8.09 13.46
N LYS A 23 -25.19 -8.46 14.75
CA LYS A 23 -25.16 -7.50 15.85
C LYS A 23 -23.89 -6.63 15.80
N PHE A 24 -22.73 -7.24 15.59
CA PHE A 24 -21.45 -6.54 15.48
C PHE A 24 -21.43 -5.53 14.32
N ILE A 25 -21.92 -5.91 13.14
CA ILE A 25 -22.00 -5.02 11.97
C ILE A 25 -23.00 -3.89 12.21
N ASN A 26 -24.16 -4.18 12.82
CA ASN A 26 -25.16 -3.17 13.13
C ASN A 26 -24.67 -2.15 14.16
N GLU A 27 -23.86 -2.56 15.14
CA GLU A 27 -23.18 -1.66 16.08
C GLU A 27 -22.21 -0.71 15.36
N LEU A 28 -21.58 -1.16 14.27
CA LEU A 28 -20.62 -0.38 13.47
C LEU A 28 -21.24 0.41 12.32
N ALA A 29 -22.47 0.08 11.92
CA ALA A 29 -23.20 0.77 10.85
C ALA A 29 -23.20 2.31 10.97
N PRO A 30 -23.51 2.93 12.15
CA PRO A 30 -23.45 4.38 12.29
C PRO A 30 -22.02 4.96 12.21
N ARG A 31 -21.00 4.11 12.32
CA ARG A 31 -19.57 4.48 12.23
C ARG A 31 -18.92 4.03 10.93
N SER A 32 -19.72 3.65 9.93
CA SER A 32 -19.22 3.17 8.63
C SER A 32 -18.19 4.11 8.00
N GLN A 33 -18.41 5.43 8.06
CA GLN A 33 -17.44 6.40 7.55
C GLN A 33 -16.11 6.38 8.32
N ALA A 34 -16.13 6.19 9.64
CA ALA A 34 -14.92 6.08 10.45
C ALA A 34 -14.12 4.80 10.09
N VAL A 35 -14.82 3.68 9.86
CA VAL A 35 -14.20 2.43 9.38
C VAL A 35 -13.53 2.65 8.02
N LEU A 36 -14.19 3.34 7.08
CA LEU A 36 -13.63 3.64 5.76
C LEU A 36 -12.41 4.56 5.86
N ASN A 37 -12.48 5.61 6.68
CA ASN A 37 -11.34 6.51 6.90
C ASN A 37 -10.14 5.75 7.48
N LEU A 38 -10.37 4.89 8.48
CA LEU A 38 -9.33 4.04 9.07
C LEU A 38 -8.76 3.04 8.04
N THR A 39 -9.61 2.49 7.17
CA THR A 39 -9.18 1.60 6.07
C THR A 39 -8.26 2.33 5.10
N LEU A 40 -8.59 3.57 4.73
CA LEU A 40 -7.79 4.40 3.85
C LEU A 40 -6.45 4.78 4.48
N GLN A 41 -6.43 5.20 5.75
CA GLN A 41 -5.20 5.50 6.49
C GLN A 41 -4.29 4.26 6.56
N LEU A 42 -4.83 3.11 6.96
CA LEU A 42 -4.09 1.84 6.94
C LEU A 42 -3.58 1.51 5.55
N SER A 43 -4.38 1.70 4.49
CA SER A 43 -3.94 1.43 3.12
C SER A 43 -2.72 2.28 2.74
N ASN A 44 -2.70 3.56 3.09
CA ASN A 44 -1.58 4.46 2.81
C ASN A 44 -0.30 4.02 3.55
N LEU A 45 -0.43 3.61 4.81
CA LEU A 45 0.70 3.11 5.60
C LEU A 45 1.25 1.79 5.05
N ILE A 46 0.36 0.85 4.70
CA ILE A 46 0.72 -0.48 4.19
C ILE A 46 1.35 -0.40 2.79
N LEU A 47 0.92 0.54 1.94
CA LEU A 47 1.55 0.82 0.64
C LEU A 47 3.02 1.24 0.80
N ARG A 48 3.33 2.08 1.79
CA ARG A 48 4.71 2.52 2.07
C ARG A 48 5.62 1.37 2.49
N LEU A 49 5.07 0.36 3.15
CA LEU A 49 5.80 -0.86 3.52
C LEU A 49 5.95 -1.87 2.38
N SER A 50 5.43 -1.59 1.18
CA SER A 50 5.41 -2.54 0.04
C SER A 50 4.75 -3.89 0.34
N LEU A 51 3.90 -3.94 1.37
CA LEU A 51 3.15 -5.15 1.76
C LEU A 51 2.08 -5.56 0.73
N THR A 52 1.89 -4.76 -0.31
CA THR A 52 0.98 -5.03 -1.42
C THR A 52 1.69 -5.59 -2.66
N GLN A 53 3.03 -5.57 -2.70
CA GLN A 53 3.79 -5.97 -3.88
C GLN A 53 3.61 -7.46 -4.20
N GLY A 54 3.26 -7.76 -5.46
CA GLY A 54 3.04 -9.13 -5.94
C GLY A 54 1.78 -9.81 -5.40
N ARG A 55 0.84 -9.07 -4.83
CA ARG A 55 -0.38 -9.62 -4.21
C ARG A 55 -1.62 -9.18 -4.95
N GLN A 56 -2.66 -10.01 -4.87
CA GLN A 56 -3.96 -9.66 -5.43
C GLN A 56 -4.59 -8.49 -4.65
N PRO A 57 -4.85 -7.34 -5.29
CA PRO A 57 -5.41 -6.17 -4.61
C PRO A 57 -6.73 -6.44 -3.86
N PRO A 58 -7.69 -7.25 -4.37
CA PRO A 58 -8.93 -7.55 -3.66
C PRO A 58 -8.70 -8.21 -2.29
N LEU A 59 -7.75 -9.14 -2.20
CA LEU A 59 -7.43 -9.83 -0.95
C LEU A 59 -6.90 -8.88 0.12
N VAL A 60 -6.06 -7.92 -0.30
CA VAL A 60 -5.50 -6.90 0.57
C VAL A 60 -6.59 -5.93 1.02
N ALA A 61 -7.46 -5.47 0.11
CA ALA A 61 -8.57 -4.59 0.44
C ALA A 61 -9.54 -5.21 1.45
N CYS A 62 -9.92 -6.49 1.26
CA CYS A 62 -10.74 -7.22 2.22
C CYS A 62 -10.05 -7.37 3.58
N ALA A 63 -8.74 -7.63 3.59
CA ALA A 63 -7.98 -7.75 4.83
C ALA A 63 -7.90 -6.42 5.59
N LEU A 64 -7.64 -5.31 4.89
CA LEU A 64 -7.64 -3.96 5.46
C LEU A 64 -9.00 -3.64 6.08
N LEU A 65 -10.10 -3.92 5.38
CA LEU A 65 -11.45 -3.70 5.90
C LEU A 65 -11.71 -4.47 7.20
N ILE A 66 -11.32 -5.75 7.28
CA ILE A 66 -11.49 -6.56 8.51
C ILE A 66 -10.69 -5.99 9.67
N VAL A 67 -9.45 -5.58 9.42
CA VAL A 67 -8.57 -4.98 10.44
C VAL A 67 -9.16 -3.64 10.91
N SER A 68 -9.66 -2.80 9.99
CA SER A 68 -10.31 -1.53 10.32
C SER A 68 -11.62 -1.72 11.10
N LEU A 69 -12.43 -2.72 10.77
CA LEU A 69 -13.62 -3.08 11.55
C LEU A 69 -13.24 -3.47 12.99
N SER A 70 -12.18 -4.26 13.15
CA SER A 70 -11.68 -4.66 14.47
C SER A 70 -11.16 -3.46 15.26
N GLY A 71 -10.44 -2.55 14.58
CA GLY A 71 -9.88 -1.34 15.16
C GLY A 71 -10.95 -0.35 15.63
N GLU A 72 -11.97 -0.11 14.80
CA GLU A 72 -13.06 0.81 15.15
C GLU A 72 -13.98 0.23 16.24
N ALA A 73 -14.12 -1.09 16.29
CA ALA A 73 -14.86 -1.77 17.37
C ALA A 73 -14.06 -1.89 18.68
N GLY A 74 -12.73 -1.79 18.63
CA GLY A 74 -11.83 -2.07 19.76
C GLY A 74 -11.88 -3.53 20.24
N LYS A 75 -12.45 -4.43 19.43
CA LYS A 75 -12.64 -5.86 19.74
C LYS A 75 -12.52 -6.68 18.45
N PRO A 76 -12.02 -7.93 18.50
CA PRO A 76 -11.86 -8.74 17.31
C PRO A 76 -13.22 -9.11 16.71
N VAL A 77 -13.28 -9.22 15.39
CA VAL A 77 -14.50 -9.63 14.67
C VAL A 77 -14.95 -11.01 15.14
N PRO A 78 -16.23 -11.19 15.54
CA PRO A 78 -16.74 -12.50 15.94
C PRO A 78 -16.83 -13.42 14.71
N LYS A 79 -16.36 -14.67 14.86
CA LYS A 79 -16.44 -15.71 13.81
C LYS A 79 -15.95 -15.20 12.44
N PRO A 80 -14.69 -14.71 12.33
CA PRO A 80 -14.19 -14.05 11.12
C PRO A 80 -14.25 -14.95 9.88
N ALA A 81 -14.24 -16.27 10.05
CA ALA A 81 -14.36 -17.24 8.95
C ALA A 81 -15.63 -17.05 8.08
N VAL A 82 -16.76 -16.68 8.69
CA VAL A 82 -18.02 -16.46 7.94
C VAL A 82 -17.92 -15.18 7.11
N LEU A 83 -17.45 -14.09 7.72
CA LEU A 83 -17.23 -12.82 7.03
C LEU A 83 -16.22 -12.97 5.89
N LEU A 84 -15.12 -13.68 6.14
CA LEU A 84 -14.10 -13.96 5.13
C LEU A 84 -14.65 -14.77 3.96
N SER A 85 -15.53 -15.75 4.22
CA SER A 85 -16.15 -16.56 3.16
C SER A 85 -17.02 -15.65 2.28
N ALA A 86 -17.86 -14.83 2.89
CA ALA A 86 -18.71 -13.86 2.17
C ALA A 86 -17.89 -12.85 1.34
N LEU A 87 -16.79 -12.34 1.90
CA LEU A 87 -15.89 -11.43 1.18
C LEU A 87 -15.17 -12.13 0.02
N SER A 88 -14.70 -13.38 0.21
CA SER A 88 -14.03 -14.14 -0.85
C SER A 88 -14.96 -14.52 -2.00
N GLU A 89 -16.22 -14.82 -1.71
CA GLU A 89 -17.23 -15.09 -2.74
C GLU A 89 -17.57 -13.82 -3.54
N ARG A 90 -17.65 -12.67 -2.86
CA ARG A 90 -18.03 -11.39 -3.48
C ARG A 90 -16.91 -10.75 -4.28
N PHE A 91 -15.70 -10.68 -3.73
CA PHE A 91 -14.57 -9.96 -4.33
C PHE A 91 -13.56 -10.88 -5.01
N GLY A 92 -13.81 -12.19 -4.97
CA GLY A 92 -12.93 -13.20 -5.50
C GLY A 92 -11.77 -13.55 -4.56
N GLY A 93 -11.06 -14.62 -4.91
CA GLY A 93 -9.92 -15.13 -4.17
C GLY A 93 -10.29 -16.13 -3.08
N THR A 94 -9.30 -16.53 -2.28
CA THR A 94 -9.47 -17.59 -1.27
C THR A 94 -9.64 -17.02 0.12
N ARG A 95 -10.56 -17.58 0.91
CA ARG A 95 -10.72 -17.30 2.35
C ARG A 95 -9.39 -17.30 3.11
N ARG A 96 -8.53 -18.27 2.79
CA ARG A 96 -7.19 -18.41 3.36
C ARG A 96 -6.29 -17.24 2.97
N GLY A 97 -6.30 -16.84 1.70
CA GLY A 97 -5.52 -15.70 1.21
C GLY A 97 -5.88 -14.40 1.91
N ILE A 98 -7.17 -14.12 2.13
CA ILE A 98 -7.60 -12.93 2.89
C ILE A 98 -7.12 -13.03 4.35
N LEU A 99 -7.31 -14.18 5.00
CA LEU A 99 -6.89 -14.39 6.39
C LEU A 99 -5.37 -14.24 6.59
N ASP A 100 -4.57 -14.74 5.66
CA ASP A 100 -3.12 -14.61 5.71
C ASP A 100 -2.69 -13.13 5.61
N ARG A 101 -3.41 -12.33 4.83
CA ARG A 101 -3.21 -10.87 4.76
C ARG A 101 -3.65 -10.15 6.04
N VAL A 102 -4.77 -10.54 6.64
CA VAL A 102 -5.21 -9.99 7.94
C VAL A 102 -4.13 -10.19 8.99
N ARG A 103 -3.62 -11.43 9.13
CA ARG A 103 -2.59 -11.78 10.11
C ARG A 103 -1.28 -11.01 9.89
N GLU A 104 -0.92 -10.78 8.64
CA GLU A 104 0.28 -10.04 8.32
C GLU A 104 0.16 -8.55 8.67
N ILE A 105 -0.98 -7.94 8.38
CA ILE A 105 -1.26 -6.55 8.77
C ILE A 105 -1.29 -6.44 10.31
N GLU A 106 -1.90 -7.40 11.02
CA GLU A 106 -1.90 -7.44 12.49
C GLU A 106 -0.49 -7.55 13.08
N ARG A 107 0.42 -8.33 12.47
CA ARG A 107 1.83 -8.41 12.90
C ARG A 107 2.54 -7.08 12.75
N VAL A 108 2.33 -6.39 11.62
CA VAL A 108 2.92 -5.07 11.37
C VAL A 108 2.44 -4.05 12.40
N ILE A 109 1.14 -4.07 12.71
CA ILE A 109 0.57 -3.20 13.75
C ILE A 109 1.17 -3.50 15.12
N GLU A 110 1.44 -4.76 15.43
CA GLU A 110 2.08 -5.15 16.68
C GLU A 110 3.56 -4.75 16.76
N ASP A 111 4.29 -4.82 15.65
CA ASP A 111 5.66 -4.30 15.58
C ASP A 111 5.65 -2.78 15.82
N TRP A 112 4.74 -2.05 15.18
CA TRP A 112 4.57 -0.61 15.37
C TRP A 112 4.08 -0.23 16.77
N LYS A 113 3.31 -1.09 17.42
CA LYS A 113 2.88 -0.88 18.80
C LYS A 113 4.09 -0.71 19.72
N GLN A 114 5.19 -1.45 19.50
CA GLN A 114 6.39 -1.36 20.34
C GLN A 114 7.06 0.02 20.28
N GLU A 115 6.77 0.82 19.25
CA GLU A 115 7.27 2.17 19.10
C GLU A 115 6.43 3.22 19.85
N LEU A 116 5.24 2.85 20.35
CA LEU A 116 4.36 3.78 21.05
C LEU A 116 4.89 4.06 22.46
N PRO A 117 5.18 5.34 22.81
CA PRO A 117 5.82 5.68 24.08
C PRO A 117 4.92 5.43 25.30
N TRP A 118 3.60 5.36 25.10
CA TRP A 118 2.63 5.07 26.16
C TRP A 118 2.29 3.60 26.31
N THR A 119 2.77 2.72 25.42
CA THR A 119 2.46 1.29 25.53
C THR A 119 3.49 0.58 26.39
N GLY A 120 3.02 -0.14 27.42
CA GLY A 120 3.89 -1.02 28.19
C GLY A 120 4.36 -2.22 27.36
N SER A 121 5.56 -2.72 27.66
CA SER A 121 6.20 -3.86 26.97
C SER A 121 5.54 -5.24 27.21
N ASN A 122 4.36 -5.27 27.83
CA ASN A 122 3.66 -6.51 28.16
C ASN A 122 2.93 -7.07 26.94
N VAL A 123 3.58 -7.97 26.21
CA VAL A 123 2.94 -8.75 25.13
C VAL A 123 2.30 -10.00 25.72
N PRO A 124 0.98 -10.18 25.61
CA PRO A 124 0.32 -11.38 26.11
C PRO A 124 0.72 -12.60 25.26
N LEU A 125 1.08 -13.71 25.93
CA LEU A 125 1.40 -14.99 25.28
C LEU A 125 0.18 -15.64 24.61
N ASN A 126 -1.02 -15.36 25.10
CA ASN A 126 -2.26 -15.96 24.57
C ASN A 126 -2.70 -15.25 23.28
N GLN A 127 -2.83 -16.01 22.19
CA GLN A 127 -3.22 -15.49 20.88
C GLN A 127 -4.53 -14.69 20.91
N ARG A 128 -5.55 -15.16 21.63
CA ARG A 128 -6.85 -14.46 21.72
C ARG A 128 -6.69 -13.10 22.39
N LYS A 129 -5.94 -13.05 23.49
CA LYS A 129 -5.63 -11.80 24.21
C LYS A 129 -4.80 -10.86 23.33
N ARG A 130 -3.86 -11.40 22.54
CA ARG A 130 -3.06 -10.66 21.57
C ARG A 130 -3.94 -10.01 20.50
N THR A 131 -4.84 -10.73 19.84
CA THR A 131 -5.77 -10.13 18.86
C THR A 131 -6.67 -9.05 19.44
N THR A 132 -7.18 -9.25 20.66
CA THR A 132 -7.99 -8.21 21.34
C THR A 132 -7.16 -6.97 21.62
N MET A 133 -5.95 -7.16 22.13
CA MET A 133 -5.02 -6.07 22.39
C MET A 133 -4.66 -5.32 21.10
N VAL A 134 -4.30 -6.04 20.02
CA VAL A 134 -4.01 -5.44 18.72
C VAL A 134 -5.19 -4.60 18.26
N SER A 135 -6.42 -5.12 18.33
CA SER A 135 -7.65 -4.41 17.95
C SER A 135 -7.82 -3.09 18.70
N GLN A 136 -7.44 -3.02 19.97
CA GLN A 136 -7.54 -1.79 20.78
C GLN A 136 -6.51 -0.73 20.37
N TYR A 137 -5.33 -1.14 19.90
CA TYR A 137 -4.23 -0.23 19.54
C TYR A 137 -4.23 0.22 18.07
N ILE A 138 -5.06 -0.36 17.20
CA ILE A 138 -5.02 -0.06 15.74
C ILE A 138 -5.11 1.44 15.49
N LYS A 139 -6.07 2.14 16.11
CA LYS A 139 -6.27 3.58 15.91
C LYS A 139 -5.07 4.39 16.39
N ASP A 140 -4.60 4.12 17.60
CA ASP A 140 -3.45 4.80 18.22
C ASP A 140 -2.18 4.63 17.37
N VAL A 141 -1.91 3.40 16.91
CA VAL A 141 -0.77 3.07 16.05
C VAL A 141 -0.87 3.82 14.72
N VAL A 142 -2.04 3.79 14.07
CA VAL A 142 -2.24 4.44 12.77
C VAL A 142 -2.06 5.96 12.89
N HIS A 143 -2.70 6.59 13.87
CA HIS A 143 -2.55 8.03 14.11
C HIS A 143 -1.10 8.41 14.42
N PHE A 144 -0.43 7.66 15.31
CA PHE A 144 0.97 7.91 15.63
C PHE A 144 1.89 7.79 14.42
N LYS A 145 1.66 6.78 13.56
CA LYS A 145 2.44 6.62 12.33
C LYS A 145 2.18 7.73 11.33
N ASP A 146 0.92 8.14 11.15
CA ASP A 146 0.59 9.27 10.29
C ASP A 146 1.26 10.56 10.78
N ASP A 147 1.26 10.84 12.08
CA ASP A 147 1.93 11.99 12.68
C ASP A 147 3.46 11.95 12.49
N LEU A 148 4.08 10.78 12.69
CA LEU A 148 5.52 10.60 12.44
C LEU A 148 5.86 10.86 10.97
N TRP A 149 5.04 10.37 10.04
CA TRP A 149 5.26 10.58 8.63
C TRP A 149 5.02 12.04 8.21
N ALA A 150 4.02 12.71 8.76
CA ALA A 150 3.79 14.14 8.51
C ALA A 150 5.02 14.97 8.89
N LYS A 151 5.61 14.72 10.06
CA LYS A 151 6.84 15.38 10.53
C LYS A 151 8.04 15.10 9.63
N GLN A 152 8.15 13.88 9.09
CA GLN A 152 9.24 13.55 8.18
C GLN A 152 9.11 14.25 6.83
N ILE A 153 7.88 14.35 6.29
CA ILE A 153 7.62 15.10 5.06
C ILE A 153 7.96 16.57 5.27
N GLU A 154 7.48 17.18 6.38
CA GLU A 154 7.79 18.56 6.75
C GLU A 154 9.30 18.81 6.89
N ALA A 155 10.04 17.88 7.52
CA ALA A 155 11.49 17.98 7.64
C ALA A 155 12.22 17.90 6.28
N VAL A 156 11.74 17.07 5.36
CA VAL A 156 12.29 16.97 3.99
C VAL A 156 11.99 18.24 3.19
N ASP A 157 10.79 18.80 3.33
CA ASP A 157 10.42 20.05 2.67
C ASP A 157 11.24 21.23 3.20
N HIS A 158 11.46 21.32 4.52
CA HIS A 158 12.34 22.33 5.10
C HIS A 158 13.80 22.20 4.65
N ALA A 159 14.31 20.98 4.46
CA ALA A 159 15.66 20.77 3.97
C ALA A 159 15.83 21.23 2.50
N ARG A 160 14.77 21.15 1.69
CA ARG A 160 14.77 21.62 0.29
C ARG A 160 14.64 23.14 0.16
N TYR A 161 13.91 23.75 1.08
CA TYR A 161 13.63 25.18 1.09
C TYR A 161 14.57 25.98 2.01
N SER A 162 15.64 25.40 2.54
CA SER A 162 16.70 26.17 3.19
C SER A 162 17.33 27.04 2.10
N PRO A 163 16.97 28.33 1.99
CA PRO A 163 17.53 29.17 0.95
C PRO A 163 19.01 29.19 1.25
N SER A 164 19.86 28.74 0.31
CA SER A 164 21.28 28.99 0.47
C SER A 164 21.38 30.51 0.56
N VAL A 165 21.72 31.00 1.74
CA VAL A 165 21.90 32.42 1.97
C VAL A 165 23.25 32.75 1.37
N ASP A 166 23.41 32.53 0.06
CA ASP A 166 24.38 33.21 -0.80
C ASP A 166 23.85 34.64 -1.03
N ALA A 167 23.43 35.30 0.05
CA ALA A 167 23.52 36.74 0.12
C ALA A 167 25.00 37.01 0.32
N THR A 168 25.74 36.99 -0.80
CA THR A 168 26.93 37.81 -1.00
C THR A 168 26.49 39.26 -0.80
N SER A 169 26.32 39.62 0.47
CA SER A 169 26.40 40.99 0.96
C SER A 169 27.87 41.35 0.82
N ASP A 170 28.23 41.76 -0.39
CA ASP A 170 29.46 42.44 -0.74
C ASP A 170 29.45 43.84 -0.10
N ASP A 171 29.46 43.86 1.24
CA ASP A 171 29.79 45.04 2.04
C ASP A 171 31.06 44.67 2.80
N GLU A 172 32.18 44.84 2.10
CA GLU A 172 33.42 45.19 2.76
C GLU A 172 33.14 46.38 3.67
N LEU A 173 33.42 46.25 4.97
CA LEU A 173 34.41 47.05 5.65
C LEU A 173 34.39 46.78 7.16
N ASP A 174 35.60 46.55 7.64
CA ASP A 174 36.18 47.04 8.88
C ASP A 174 36.51 46.00 9.96
N ASP A 175 37.82 45.96 10.17
CA ASP A 175 38.58 45.27 11.18
C ASP A 175 38.05 45.58 12.59
N SER A 176 37.74 44.54 13.37
CA SER A 176 38.15 44.58 14.77
C SER A 176 38.26 43.18 15.37
N ALA A 177 39.50 42.80 15.62
CA ALA A 177 39.92 41.64 16.37
C ALA A 177 39.24 41.52 17.74
N SER A 178 38.98 40.29 18.19
CA SER A 178 39.22 39.85 19.58
C SER A 178 38.74 38.41 19.83
N CYS A 179 39.72 37.50 19.84
CA CYS A 179 40.06 36.63 20.96
C CYS A 179 38.96 35.85 21.72
N THR A 180 39.09 34.52 21.74
CA THR A 180 39.32 33.60 22.89
C THR A 180 38.81 32.20 22.52
N GLU A 181 39.67 31.27 22.13
CA GLU A 181 40.34 30.32 23.04
C GLU A 181 39.42 29.73 24.12
N SER A 182 39.01 28.47 23.93
CA SER A 182 38.74 27.45 24.97
C SER A 182 37.93 26.29 24.34
N SER A 183 38.08 25.03 24.70
CA SER A 183 39.07 24.33 25.51
C SER A 183 38.81 22.83 25.27
N ALA A 184 39.87 22.05 25.35
CA ALA A 184 39.90 20.62 25.08
C ALA A 184 39.11 19.78 26.12
N GLY A 185 38.64 18.62 25.66
CA GLY A 185 38.61 17.41 26.47
C GLY A 185 37.24 16.78 26.70
N SER A 186 37.05 15.55 26.21
CA SER A 186 36.39 14.52 27.02
C SER A 186 36.81 13.12 26.60
N LYS A 187 36.98 12.30 27.62
CA LYS A 187 37.88 11.15 27.71
C LYS A 187 37.26 9.85 27.17
N ARG A 188 38.14 9.06 26.56
CA ARG A 188 38.02 7.60 26.42
C ARG A 188 37.98 6.94 27.82
N SER A 189 37.16 5.91 27.96
CA SER A 189 37.30 4.91 29.02
C SER A 189 37.08 3.52 28.44
N ASP A 190 38.19 2.80 28.35
CA ASP A 190 38.29 1.37 28.12
C ASP A 190 37.95 0.57 29.39
N ALA A 191 37.62 -0.70 29.15
CA ALA A 191 37.91 -1.87 29.98
C ALA A 191 36.79 -2.48 30.85
N ASN A 192 36.58 -3.77 30.54
CA ASN A 192 36.63 -4.91 31.47
C ASN A 192 35.29 -5.51 31.96
N ALA A 193 34.85 -6.58 31.28
CA ALA A 193 34.16 -7.70 31.94
C ALA A 193 34.23 -8.97 31.07
N SER A 194 35.26 -9.77 31.32
CA SER A 194 35.30 -11.20 30.99
C SER A 194 34.20 -11.94 31.77
N SER A 195 33.27 -12.59 31.07
CA SER A 195 32.49 -13.68 31.66
C SER A 195 32.48 -14.89 30.73
N THR A 196 33.24 -15.89 31.15
CA THR A 196 33.20 -17.26 30.65
C THR A 196 31.95 -17.92 31.21
N GLY A 197 30.92 -18.10 30.38
CA GLY A 197 29.68 -18.77 30.76
C GLY A 197 29.13 -19.58 29.60
N SER A 198 29.58 -20.83 29.50
CA SER A 198 29.11 -21.84 28.56
C SER A 198 27.59 -22.06 28.69
N SER A 199 26.81 -21.67 27.69
CA SER A 199 25.48 -22.22 27.46
C SER A 199 25.11 -22.18 25.98
N LYS A 200 25.22 -23.35 25.33
CA LYS A 200 24.79 -23.60 23.95
C LYS A 200 23.26 -23.55 23.88
N ARG A 201 22.70 -22.36 23.66
CA ARG A 201 21.41 -22.22 22.95
C ARG A 201 21.68 -21.44 21.67
N ARG A 202 21.40 -22.07 20.52
CA ARG A 202 21.45 -21.44 19.20
C ARG A 202 20.46 -20.28 19.20
N ARG A 203 20.96 -19.08 19.52
CA ARG A 203 20.27 -17.82 19.25
C ARG A 203 20.19 -17.69 17.74
N LEU A 204 18.97 -17.71 17.22
CA LEU A 204 18.68 -17.17 15.90
C LEU A 204 19.17 -15.72 15.90
N ASP A 205 19.97 -15.44 14.88
CA ASP A 205 20.68 -14.20 14.66
C ASP A 205 19.68 -13.04 14.53
N SER A 206 19.49 -12.34 15.65
CA SER A 206 18.71 -11.10 15.76
C SER A 206 19.57 -9.93 15.28
N GLY A 207 20.13 -10.06 14.07
CA GLY A 207 21.08 -9.12 13.48
C GLY A 207 20.50 -8.26 12.34
N TYR A 208 19.20 -8.32 12.06
CA TYR A 208 18.63 -7.68 10.87
C TYR A 208 18.17 -6.21 11.05
N TYR A 209 18.20 -5.64 12.26
CA TYR A 209 17.64 -4.29 12.52
C TYR A 209 18.63 -3.26 13.09
N ASP A 210 19.91 -3.59 13.31
CA ASP A 210 20.85 -2.72 14.04
C ASP A 210 21.77 -1.85 13.15
N SER A 211 21.51 -1.78 11.85
CA SER A 211 22.13 -0.72 11.03
C SER A 211 21.34 0.57 11.27
N GLY A 212 21.68 1.33 12.30
CA GLY A 212 21.14 2.67 12.62
C GLY A 212 21.34 3.74 11.53
N ARG A 213 21.58 3.35 10.28
CA ARG A 213 21.30 4.19 9.12
C ARG A 213 19.86 3.93 8.72
N PRO A 214 18.97 4.93 8.75
CA PRO A 214 17.70 4.82 8.04
C PRO A 214 18.07 4.35 6.64
N ARG A 215 17.61 3.16 6.23
CA ARG A 215 17.51 2.86 4.80
C ARG A 215 16.66 4.01 4.29
N ALA A 216 17.28 4.94 3.59
CA ALA A 216 16.57 5.90 2.78
C ALA A 216 15.86 5.03 1.75
N TYR A 217 14.66 4.57 2.10
CA TYR A 217 13.64 4.31 1.13
C TYR A 217 13.56 5.66 0.42
N VAL A 218 14.17 5.73 -0.75
CA VAL A 218 13.85 6.77 -1.71
C VAL A 218 12.37 6.53 -1.94
N VAL A 219 11.55 7.21 -1.14
CA VAL A 219 10.13 7.34 -1.38
C VAL A 219 10.12 8.17 -2.65
N GLU A 220 10.19 7.48 -3.79
CA GLU A 220 9.76 8.08 -5.03
C GLU A 220 8.37 8.64 -4.72
N PRO A 221 8.15 9.95 -4.85
CA PRO A 221 6.86 10.53 -4.58
C PRO A 221 5.87 9.74 -5.45
N LEU A 222 5.00 8.95 -4.82
CA LEU A 222 3.98 8.21 -5.53
C LEU A 222 3.22 9.25 -6.32
N LYS A 223 3.37 9.21 -7.65
CA LYS A 223 2.61 10.02 -8.58
C LYS A 223 1.15 9.92 -8.13
N GLN A 224 0.48 11.06 -7.93
CA GLN A 224 -0.84 11.23 -7.32
C GLN A 224 -1.97 10.31 -7.86
N GLY A 225 -1.74 9.54 -8.93
CA GLY A 225 -2.70 8.58 -9.49
C GLY A 225 -2.96 7.32 -8.66
N ALA A 226 -2.09 6.91 -7.74
CA ALA A 226 -2.32 5.69 -6.95
C ALA A 226 -3.40 5.87 -5.87
N THR A 227 -3.49 7.07 -5.28
CA THR A 227 -4.52 7.39 -4.27
C THR A 227 -5.90 7.52 -4.89
N GLU A 228 -6.00 8.00 -6.14
CA GLU A 228 -7.28 8.09 -6.86
C GLU A 228 -7.86 6.71 -7.22
N ARG A 229 -7.01 5.72 -7.53
CA ARG A 229 -7.45 4.32 -7.76
C ARG A 229 -8.00 3.64 -6.49
N ILE A 230 -7.50 4.01 -5.32
CA ILE A 230 -7.98 3.45 -4.05
C ILE A 230 -9.24 4.21 -3.59
N LYS A 231 -9.30 5.53 -3.79
CA LYS A 231 -10.53 6.30 -3.57
C LYS A 231 -11.68 5.81 -4.46
N THR A 232 -11.42 5.51 -5.73
CA THR A 232 -12.43 4.95 -6.65
C THR A 232 -12.91 3.55 -6.23
N LEU A 233 -12.04 2.71 -5.66
CA LEU A 233 -12.44 1.42 -5.08
C LEU A 233 -13.23 1.59 -3.77
N ALA A 234 -12.84 2.52 -2.90
CA ALA A 234 -13.56 2.82 -1.65
C ALA A 234 -14.94 3.46 -1.93
N LEU A 235 -15.04 4.32 -2.94
CA LEU A 235 -16.30 4.88 -3.45
C LEU A 235 -17.16 3.82 -4.14
N SER A 236 -16.57 2.88 -4.89
CA SER A 236 -17.29 1.71 -5.43
C SER A 236 -17.85 0.81 -4.33
N LEU A 237 -17.17 0.70 -3.19
CA LEU A 237 -17.65 -0.04 -2.02
C LEU A 237 -18.78 0.70 -1.28
N SER A 238 -18.74 2.04 -1.21
CA SER A 238 -19.81 2.84 -0.59
C SER A 238 -21.05 3.00 -1.49
N GLN A 239 -20.88 2.93 -2.81
CA GLN A 239 -21.98 2.90 -3.80
C GLN A 239 -22.49 1.48 -4.10
N GLY A 240 -22.16 0.50 -3.25
CA GLY A 240 -22.44 -0.93 -3.43
C GLY A 240 -23.91 -1.36 -3.54
N ASP A 241 -24.86 -0.43 -3.72
CA ASP A 241 -26.26 -0.69 -4.02
C ASP A 241 -26.75 -0.02 -5.34
N ARG A 242 -25.83 0.52 -6.17
CA ARG A 242 -26.15 1.09 -7.50
C ARG A 242 -25.38 0.46 -8.67
N LEU A 243 -24.61 -0.60 -8.45
CA LEU A 243 -23.76 -1.25 -9.46
C LEU A 243 -24.51 -2.15 -10.47
N HIS A 244 -25.82 -2.00 -10.66
CA HIS A 244 -26.58 -2.78 -11.66
C HIS A 244 -26.84 -2.06 -12.99
N ALA A 245 -26.24 -0.90 -13.20
CA ALA A 245 -26.32 -0.21 -14.48
C ALA A 245 -24.91 -0.10 -15.09
N SER A 246 -24.56 -1.07 -15.93
CA SER A 246 -23.62 -0.90 -17.05
C SER A 246 -24.19 0.10 -18.07
N ARG A 247 -24.72 1.23 -17.60
CA ARG A 247 -25.10 2.33 -18.47
C ARG A 247 -23.81 3.00 -18.84
N HIS A 248 -23.49 2.90 -20.13
CA HIS A 248 -22.83 3.94 -20.90
C HIS A 248 -22.82 5.26 -20.13
N ILE A 249 -21.72 5.53 -19.41
CA ILE A 249 -21.50 6.84 -18.82
C ILE A 249 -21.29 7.72 -20.04
N ARG A 250 -22.22 8.64 -20.30
CA ARG A 250 -22.09 9.55 -21.45
C ARG A 250 -20.90 10.46 -21.14
N ASP A 251 -20.18 10.90 -22.16
CA ASP A 251 -18.98 11.73 -21.95
C ASP A 251 -19.29 13.00 -21.13
N GLU A 252 -20.52 13.50 -21.23
CA GLU A 252 -21.05 14.61 -20.42
C GLU A 252 -21.28 14.32 -18.92
N ASP A 253 -21.30 13.05 -18.48
CA ASP A 253 -21.38 12.67 -17.07
C ASP A 253 -19.98 12.37 -16.47
N LEU A 254 -18.93 12.35 -17.29
CA LEU A 254 -17.57 12.04 -16.85
C LEU A 254 -16.89 13.23 -16.17
N PHE A 255 -17.31 14.45 -16.54
CA PHE A 255 -16.77 15.71 -16.03
C PHE A 255 -17.92 16.68 -15.73
N GLY A 256 -17.82 17.43 -14.63
CA GLY A 256 -18.69 18.59 -14.43
C GLY A 256 -18.43 19.67 -15.49
N GLU A 257 -19.42 20.52 -15.75
CA GLU A 257 -19.26 21.71 -16.60
C GLU A 257 -18.10 22.58 -16.04
N GLY A 258 -17.01 22.73 -16.79
CA GLY A 258 -15.81 23.46 -16.37
C GLY A 258 -14.69 22.62 -15.74
N GLU A 259 -14.90 21.34 -15.43
CA GLU A 259 -13.90 20.48 -14.77
C GLU A 259 -12.81 20.03 -15.75
N LEU A 260 -13.19 19.69 -16.98
CA LEU A 260 -12.25 19.28 -18.02
C LEU A 260 -11.31 20.43 -18.41
N GLU A 261 -11.84 21.65 -18.45
CA GLU A 261 -11.08 22.88 -18.70
C GLU A 261 -10.11 23.19 -17.56
N GLY A 262 -10.45 22.82 -16.32
CA GLY A 262 -9.53 22.92 -15.17
C GLY A 262 -8.42 21.87 -15.18
N LEU A 263 -8.63 20.73 -15.84
CA LEU A 263 -7.62 19.68 -16.01
C LEU A 263 -6.65 20.00 -17.15
N MET A 264 -7.12 20.72 -18.17
CA MET A 264 -6.30 21.22 -19.27
C MET A 264 -5.46 22.40 -18.78
N ARG A 265 -4.13 22.32 -18.92
CA ARG A 265 -3.25 23.44 -18.59
C ARG A 265 -3.59 24.64 -19.47
N THR A 266 -3.60 25.83 -18.88
CA THR A 266 -3.86 27.04 -19.63
C THR A 266 -2.72 27.31 -20.63
N PRO A 267 -2.98 27.90 -21.81
CA PRO A 267 -1.94 28.25 -22.78
C PRO A 267 -0.70 28.96 -22.18
N PRO A 268 -0.83 29.95 -21.27
CA PRO A 268 0.34 30.59 -20.66
C PRO A 268 1.15 29.65 -19.75
N GLU A 269 0.50 28.71 -19.05
CA GLU A 269 1.22 27.70 -18.27
C GLU A 269 1.99 26.72 -19.16
N VAL A 270 1.42 26.37 -20.31
CA VAL A 270 2.09 25.52 -21.30
C VAL A 270 3.33 26.21 -21.85
N GLU A 271 3.24 27.51 -22.15
CA GLU A 271 4.37 28.31 -22.64
C GLU A 271 5.46 28.44 -21.57
N ALA A 272 5.10 28.70 -20.31
CA ALA A 272 6.05 28.75 -19.20
C ALA A 272 6.76 27.40 -18.98
N LEU A 273 6.05 26.27 -19.10
CA LEU A 273 6.65 24.94 -19.04
C LEU A 273 7.58 24.67 -20.22
N ARG A 274 7.21 25.12 -21.43
CA ARG A 274 8.04 24.98 -22.63
C ARG A 274 9.36 25.74 -22.46
N SER A 275 9.31 27.01 -22.07
CA SER A 275 10.51 27.82 -21.83
C SER A 275 11.43 27.19 -20.79
N ARG A 276 10.86 26.67 -19.69
CA ARG A 276 11.63 25.98 -18.66
C ARG A 276 12.31 24.70 -19.18
N TRP A 277 11.61 23.89 -19.98
CA TRP A 277 12.20 22.67 -20.53
C TRP A 277 13.28 22.94 -21.59
N GLU A 278 13.16 24.03 -22.34
CA GLU A 278 14.19 24.51 -23.27
C GLU A 278 15.44 24.97 -22.51
N GLU A 279 15.29 25.72 -21.42
CA GLU A 279 16.39 26.13 -20.54
C GLU A 279 17.11 24.93 -19.90
N GLU A 280 16.33 23.92 -19.48
CA GLU A 280 16.86 22.66 -18.94
C GLU A 280 17.50 21.75 -20.02
N LYS A 281 17.48 22.14 -21.32
CA LYS A 281 17.98 21.34 -22.46
C LYS A 281 17.41 19.92 -22.48
N ARG A 282 16.20 19.74 -21.94
CA ARG A 282 15.61 18.41 -21.73
C ARG A 282 15.31 17.66 -23.03
N PHE A 283 15.19 18.41 -24.13
CA PHE A 283 14.93 17.89 -25.47
C PHE A 283 16.19 17.88 -26.36
N GLU A 284 17.37 18.23 -25.84
CA GLU A 284 18.62 18.20 -26.62
C GLU A 284 18.97 16.73 -26.93
N GLY A 285 18.74 16.32 -28.18
CA GLY A 285 18.94 14.94 -28.66
C GLY A 285 17.65 14.13 -28.87
N VAL A 286 16.48 14.67 -28.54
CA VAL A 286 15.21 14.13 -29.06
C VAL A 286 15.06 14.67 -30.48
N PRO A 287 14.98 13.81 -31.51
CA PRO A 287 14.71 14.27 -32.87
C PRO A 287 13.44 15.11 -32.83
N GLU A 288 13.55 16.37 -33.22
CA GLU A 288 12.40 17.23 -33.42
C GLU A 288 11.46 16.47 -34.37
N TRP A 289 10.20 16.28 -33.96
CA TRP A 289 9.20 15.66 -34.82
C TRP A 289 8.88 16.68 -35.92
N THR A 290 9.79 16.84 -36.86
CA THR A 290 9.56 17.59 -38.09
C THR A 290 8.54 16.84 -38.92
N GLU A 291 7.82 17.55 -39.80
CA GLU A 291 6.73 17.01 -40.61
C GLU A 291 7.17 15.79 -41.48
N ASP A 292 8.48 15.58 -41.66
CA ASP A 292 9.06 14.37 -42.25
C ASP A 292 8.80 13.08 -41.43
N SER A 293 8.34 13.20 -40.18
CA SER A 293 7.94 12.07 -39.34
C SER A 293 6.65 11.40 -39.81
N GLU A 294 5.79 12.13 -40.53
CA GLU A 294 4.59 11.52 -41.14
C GLU A 294 4.99 10.52 -42.24
N GLU A 295 6.06 10.77 -42.99
CA GLU A 295 6.60 9.82 -43.96
C GLU A 295 7.18 8.58 -43.28
N ALA A 296 7.82 8.74 -42.11
CA ALA A 296 8.32 7.61 -41.32
C ALA A 296 7.18 6.76 -40.72
N LEU A 297 6.09 7.39 -40.27
CA LEU A 297 4.90 6.68 -39.80
C LEU A 297 4.15 5.99 -40.95
N LEU A 298 4.04 6.64 -42.11
CA LEU A 298 3.50 6.03 -43.34
C LEU A 298 4.38 4.87 -43.82
N SER A 299 5.71 4.98 -43.72
CA SER A 299 6.65 3.88 -43.99
C SER A 299 6.46 2.71 -43.01
N MET A 300 6.20 3.00 -41.73
CA MET A 300 5.98 1.95 -40.73
C MET A 300 4.60 1.28 -40.91
N TYR A 301 3.57 2.04 -41.26
CA TYR A 301 2.24 1.51 -41.57
C TYR A 301 2.23 0.68 -42.85
N THR A 302 2.88 1.15 -43.92
CA THR A 302 3.03 0.36 -45.16
C THR A 302 3.85 -0.92 -44.94
N PHE A 303 4.83 -0.91 -44.02
CA PHE A 303 5.54 -2.13 -43.62
C PHE A 303 4.63 -3.14 -42.91
N LEU A 304 3.74 -2.67 -42.03
CA LEU A 304 2.75 -3.51 -41.33
C LEU A 304 1.66 -4.02 -42.28
N GLU A 305 1.23 -3.22 -43.25
CA GLU A 305 0.17 -3.59 -44.20
C GLU A 305 0.68 -4.55 -45.29
N ASN A 306 1.96 -4.46 -45.67
CA ASN A 306 2.62 -5.41 -46.58
C ASN A 306 3.21 -6.64 -45.86
N SER A 307 3.15 -6.68 -44.53
CA SER A 307 3.45 -7.89 -43.76
C SER A 307 2.31 -8.89 -43.90
N THR A 308 2.21 -9.46 -45.10
CA THR A 308 1.36 -10.60 -45.40
C THR A 308 1.69 -11.69 -44.37
N PRO A 309 0.74 -12.13 -43.53
CA PRO A 309 1.01 -13.20 -42.58
C PRO A 309 1.51 -14.42 -43.38
N PRO A 310 2.59 -15.09 -42.94
CA PRO A 310 3.17 -16.20 -43.68
C PRO A 310 2.07 -17.25 -43.92
N PRO A 311 1.85 -17.70 -45.17
CA PRO A 311 0.79 -18.62 -45.51
C PRO A 311 1.20 -20.05 -45.16
N ASP A 312 1.57 -20.33 -43.90
CA ASP A 312 1.60 -21.70 -43.35
C ASP A 312 1.89 -21.68 -41.83
N CYS A 313 0.88 -21.38 -41.01
CA CYS A 313 0.93 -21.66 -39.57
C CYS A 313 -0.27 -22.51 -39.15
N GLY A 314 -0.65 -23.48 -39.98
CA GLY A 314 -1.67 -24.49 -39.70
C GLY A 314 -1.20 -25.60 -38.75
N GLN A 315 -0.03 -25.46 -38.13
CA GLN A 315 0.34 -26.31 -37.01
C GLN A 315 -0.20 -25.66 -35.74
N GLU A 316 -1.34 -26.15 -35.26
CA GLU A 316 -1.67 -26.05 -33.85
C GLU A 316 -0.42 -26.47 -33.07
N GLU A 317 0.28 -25.52 -32.45
CA GLU A 317 1.19 -25.86 -31.36
C GLU A 317 0.33 -26.51 -30.29
N VAL A 318 0.31 -27.85 -30.33
CA VAL A 318 -0.19 -28.69 -29.25
C VAL A 318 0.67 -28.33 -28.05
N ILE A 319 0.17 -27.38 -27.24
CA ILE A 319 0.68 -27.10 -25.91
C ILE A 319 0.65 -28.46 -25.21
N GLY A 320 1.83 -29.05 -25.06
CA GLY A 320 1.98 -30.41 -24.53
C GLY A 320 1.17 -30.55 -23.24
N GLN A 321 0.53 -31.72 -23.07
CA GLN A 321 -0.27 -32.04 -21.90
C GLN A 321 0.41 -31.52 -20.65
N TRP A 322 -0.28 -30.62 -19.94
CA TRP A 322 0.13 -30.13 -18.64
C TRP A 322 0.51 -31.34 -17.80
N ARG A 323 1.77 -31.40 -17.35
CA ARG A 323 2.20 -32.46 -16.44
C ARG A 323 1.22 -32.51 -15.27
N ASP A 324 0.72 -33.69 -14.96
CA ASP A 324 -0.12 -33.90 -13.78
C ASP A 324 0.60 -33.30 -12.56
N ALA A 325 -0.14 -32.51 -11.79
CA ALA A 325 0.36 -31.94 -10.55
C ALA A 325 0.94 -33.07 -9.70
N SER A 326 2.21 -32.93 -9.31
CA SER A 326 2.90 -33.88 -8.44
C SER A 326 1.98 -34.27 -7.28
N PRO A 327 1.83 -35.56 -6.95
CA PRO A 327 0.96 -36.00 -5.87
C PRO A 327 1.35 -35.26 -4.60
N SER A 328 0.47 -34.39 -4.12
CA SER A 328 0.64 -33.71 -2.85
C SER A 328 0.52 -34.76 -1.74
N GLY A 329 1.65 -35.41 -1.44
CA GLY A 329 1.81 -36.26 -0.27
C GLY A 329 1.86 -35.40 0.97
N PHE A 330 0.70 -35.04 1.51
CA PHE A 330 0.52 -34.59 2.90
C PHE A 330 -0.92 -34.91 3.32
N GLY A 331 -1.18 -36.21 3.51
CA GLY A 331 -2.29 -36.70 4.32
C GLY A 331 -1.69 -37.26 5.60
N ASP A 332 -1.63 -36.45 6.65
CA ASP A 332 -1.47 -36.93 8.01
C ASP A 332 -2.33 -36.05 8.93
N ASP A 333 -3.64 -36.29 8.86
CA ASP A 333 -4.67 -35.63 9.68
C ASP A 333 -5.00 -36.46 10.94
N SER A 334 -4.11 -37.35 11.41
CA SER A 334 -4.42 -38.24 12.53
C SER A 334 -4.10 -37.70 13.94
N TYR A 335 -4.06 -36.37 14.16
CA TYR A 335 -3.56 -35.81 15.43
C TYR A 335 -4.54 -34.96 16.26
N PHE A 336 -5.86 -35.08 16.05
CA PHE A 336 -6.84 -34.51 16.99
C PHE A 336 -7.94 -35.52 17.32
N ASP A 337 -7.55 -36.55 18.07
CA ASP A 337 -8.47 -37.33 18.89
C ASP A 337 -7.88 -37.43 20.31
N GLU A 338 -8.16 -36.42 21.13
CA GLU A 338 -7.99 -36.50 22.59
C GLU A 338 -9.26 -35.94 23.26
N GLY A 339 -10.14 -36.88 23.59
CA GLY A 339 -10.64 -37.09 24.95
C GLY A 339 -11.19 -35.88 25.70
N LEU A 340 -12.52 -35.76 25.70
CA LEU A 340 -13.26 -35.15 26.79
C LEU A 340 -14.29 -36.17 27.29
N ASP A 341 -13.93 -36.84 28.38
CA ASP A 341 -14.87 -37.36 29.39
C ASP A 341 -15.18 -36.27 30.42
#